data_AF-A0A915NJY3-F1
#
_entry.id   AF-A0A915NJY3-F1
#
_cell.length_a   1.000
_cell.length_b   1.000
_cell.length_c   1.000
_cell.angle_alpha   90.00
_cell.angle_beta   90.00
_cell.angle_gamma   90.00
#
_symmetry.space_group_name_H-M   'P 1'
#
loop_
_entity.id
_entity.type
_entity.pdbx_description
1 polymer ?
#
loop_
_entity_poly.entity_id
_entity_poly.type
_entity_poly.pdbx_seq_one_letter_code
_entity_poly.pdbx_strand_id
1 'polypeptide(L)'
;MSSGFCTKDCGWSLYLFLVLLFFSVVASFAAGIPNQQIMLRVIPFHQRTLGIAVNWTFHRLLGFIPGGILFGFMIDTTCQKWQHSDCGTRQSCLVHDQYRLAWTIMAVAVVCKLMAVLATIIGYVTYRPNDLDRQNIS
;
A
#
# COMPACT_ATOMS: atom_id res chain seq x y z
N MET A 1 -25.81 -28.77 16.61
CA MET A 1 -24.45 -28.48 16.11
C MET A 1 -24.42 -28.81 14.62
N SER A 2 -24.34 -27.80 13.76
CA SER A 2 -23.80 -27.93 12.41
C SER A 2 -23.45 -26.51 11.95
N SER A 3 -22.29 -26.03 12.40
CA SER A 3 -21.71 -24.78 11.92
C SER A 3 -21.02 -25.08 10.60
N GLY A 4 -21.83 -25.31 9.56
CA GLY A 4 -21.35 -25.59 8.22
C GLY A 4 -20.43 -24.47 7.75
N PHE A 5 -19.24 -24.84 7.28
CA PHE A 5 -18.37 -23.94 6.55
C PHE A 5 -19.20 -23.28 5.44
N CYS A 6 -19.38 -21.97 5.50
CA CYS A 6 -20.03 -21.22 4.44
C CYS A 6 -19.10 -21.32 3.21
N THR A 7 -19.41 -22.24 2.30
CA THR A 7 -18.81 -22.34 0.97
C THR A 7 -19.18 -21.08 0.21
N LYS A 8 -18.35 -20.05 0.34
CA LYS A 8 -18.41 -18.88 -0.52
C LYS A 8 -17.83 -19.29 -1.86
N ASP A 9 -18.68 -19.35 -2.87
CA ASP A 9 -18.25 -19.41 -4.27
C ASP A 9 -17.42 -18.17 -4.57
N CYS A 10 -16.09 -18.30 -4.45
CA CYS A 10 -15.14 -17.29 -4.86
C CYS A 10 -15.13 -17.24 -6.40
N GLY A 11 -16.09 -16.52 -6.97
CA GLY A 11 -16.24 -16.35 -8.41
C GLY A 11 -15.19 -15.43 -9.03
N TRP A 12 -15.51 -14.89 -10.21
CA TRP A 12 -14.64 -14.07 -11.06
C TRP A 12 -14.01 -12.85 -10.34
N SER A 13 -14.63 -12.35 -9.27
CA SER A 13 -14.09 -11.26 -8.45
C SER A 13 -12.76 -11.58 -7.78
N LEU A 14 -12.49 -12.84 -7.39
CA LEU A 14 -11.20 -13.22 -6.80
C LEU A 14 -10.09 -13.15 -7.85
N TYR A 15 -10.36 -13.67 -9.05
CA TYR A 15 -9.43 -13.59 -10.17
C TYR A 15 -9.11 -12.14 -10.54
N LEU A 16 -10.13 -11.28 -10.59
CA LEU A 16 -9.97 -9.85 -10.88
C LEU A 16 -9.09 -9.16 -9.82
N PHE A 17 -9.32 -9.43 -8.54
CA PHE A 17 -8.49 -8.92 -7.44
C PHE A 17 -7.03 -9.37 -7.57
N LEU A 18 -6.79 -10.66 -7.85
CA LEU A 18 -5.45 -11.21 -8.00
C LEU A 18 -4.70 -10.59 -9.19
N VAL A 19 -5.38 -10.42 -10.32
CA VAL A 19 -4.80 -9.78 -11.52
C VAL A 19 -4.45 -8.32 -11.24
N LEU A 20 -5.37 -7.55 -10.64
CA LEU A 20 -5.10 -6.15 -10.27
C LEU A 20 -3.95 -6.04 -9.28
N LEU A 21 -3.91 -6.92 -8.27
CA LEU A 21 -2.84 -6.97 -7.30
C LEU A 21 -1.50 -7.26 -7.98
N PHE A 22 -1.45 -8.26 -8.86
CA PHE A 22 -0.24 -8.60 -9.61
C PHE A 22 0.29 -7.41 -10.40
N PHE A 23 -0.54 -6.75 -11.21
CA PHE A 23 -0.13 -5.58 -11.98
C PHE A 23 0.32 -4.42 -11.08
N SER A 24 -0.37 -4.19 -9.97
CA SER A 24 0.00 -3.14 -9.03
C SER A 24 1.39 -3.40 -8.43
N VAL A 25 1.70 -4.64 -8.09
CA VAL A 25 2.99 -5.05 -7.53
C VAL A 25 4.09 -4.89 -8.58
N VAL A 26 3.88 -5.41 -9.79
CA VAL A 26 4.85 -5.27 -10.89
C VAL A 26 5.16 -3.80 -11.18
N ALA A 27 4.14 -2.96 -11.32
CA ALA A 27 4.31 -1.53 -11.54
C ALA A 27 5.07 -0.84 -10.39
N SER A 28 4.83 -1.28 -9.14
CA SER A 28 5.54 -0.78 -7.96
C SER A 28 7.04 -1.03 -8.02
N PHE A 29 7.42 -2.27 -8.31
CA PHE A 29 8.83 -2.66 -8.39
C PHE A 29 9.51 -2.01 -9.60
N ALA A 30 8.82 -1.96 -10.74
CA ALA A 30 9.33 -1.31 -11.94
C ALA A 30 9.64 0.18 -11.72
N ALA A 31 8.80 0.90 -10.95
CA ALA A 31 9.05 2.30 -10.58
C ALA A 31 10.04 2.46 -9.40
N GLY A 32 10.09 1.49 -8.49
CA GLY A 32 10.98 1.51 -7.32
C GLY A 32 12.46 1.36 -7.68
N ILE A 33 12.78 0.49 -8.64
CA ILE A 33 14.16 0.25 -9.11
C ILE A 33 14.85 1.54 -9.59
N PRO A 34 14.30 2.31 -10.55
CA PRO A 34 14.96 3.52 -11.03
C PRO A 34 15.08 4.57 -9.91
N ASN A 35 14.10 4.66 -9.00
CA ASN A 35 14.18 5.58 -7.86
C ASN A 35 15.37 5.25 -6.95
N GLN A 36 15.60 3.96 -6.65
CA GLN A 36 16.78 3.54 -5.89
C GLN A 36 18.07 3.82 -6.66
N GLN A 37 18.12 3.55 -7.97
CA GLN A 37 19.29 3.83 -8.80
C GLN A 37 19.67 5.32 -8.81
N ILE A 38 18.68 6.22 -8.86
CA ILE A 38 18.90 7.67 -8.77
C ILE A 38 19.53 8.02 -7.42
N MET A 39 19.03 7.50 -6.30
CA MET A 39 19.62 7.77 -4.98
C MET A 39 21.10 7.36 -4.89
N LEU A 40 21.49 6.25 -5.52
CA LEU A 40 22.90 5.84 -5.56
C LEU A 40 23.77 6.82 -6.35
N ARG A 41 23.22 7.49 -7.37
CA ARG A 41 23.97 8.49 -8.18
C ARG A 41 24.13 9.82 -7.46
N VAL A 42 23.14 10.22 -6.66
CA VAL A 42 23.13 11.53 -5.97
C VAL A 42 23.97 11.51 -4.68
N ILE A 43 24.15 10.34 -4.04
CA ILE A 43 24.83 10.23 -2.74
C ILE A 43 26.31 9.81 -2.91
N PRO A 44 27.27 10.48 -2.25
CA PRO A 44 28.69 10.08 -2.24
C PRO A 44 28.89 8.67 -1.70
N PHE A 45 29.82 7.90 -2.28
CA PHE A 45 30.05 6.48 -1.97
C PHE A 45 30.17 6.17 -0.48
N HIS A 46 30.79 7.05 0.31
CA HIS A 46 31.01 6.85 1.73
C HIS A 46 29.72 6.88 2.58
N GLN A 47 28.64 7.52 2.10
CA GLN A 47 27.39 7.70 2.86
C GLN A 47 26.15 7.09 2.18
N ARG A 48 26.32 6.31 1.10
CA ARG A 48 25.20 5.70 0.34
C ARG A 48 24.32 4.82 1.20
N THR A 49 24.91 3.91 1.96
CA THR A 49 24.15 2.96 2.79
C THR A 49 23.30 3.68 3.83
N LEU A 50 23.85 4.73 4.45
CA LEU A 50 23.12 5.55 5.41
C LEU A 50 21.92 6.26 4.75
N GLY A 51 22.14 6.93 3.61
CA GLY A 51 21.08 7.64 2.89
C GLY A 51 19.95 6.72 2.40
N ILE A 52 20.29 5.54 1.87
CA ILE A 52 19.31 4.54 1.43
C ILE A 52 18.50 4.02 2.62
N ALA A 53 19.16 3.70 3.74
CA ALA A 53 18.52 3.20 4.95
C ALA A 53 17.54 4.23 5.53
N VAL A 54 17.92 5.51 5.57
CA VAL A 54 17.07 6.60 6.04
C VAL A 54 15.83 6.74 5.15
N ASN A 55 15.99 6.78 3.83
CA ASN A 55 14.87 6.88 2.90
C ASN A 55 13.89 5.69 3.03
N TRP A 56 14.42 4.47 3.13
CA TRP A 56 13.61 3.28 3.38
C TRP A 56 12.87 3.34 4.72
N THR A 57 13.54 3.85 5.76
CA THR A 57 12.95 4.00 7.09
C THR A 57 11.79 4.99 7.06
N PHE A 58 11.96 6.15 6.42
CA PHE A 58 10.86 7.12 6.24
C PHE A 58 9.69 6.50 5.48
N HIS A 59 9.95 5.80 4.38
CA HIS A 59 8.90 5.14 3.60
C HIS A 59 8.17 4.06 4.42
N ARG A 60 8.90 3.31 5.25
CA ARG A 60 8.36 2.29 6.15
C ARG A 60 7.51 2.92 7.25
N LEU A 61 7.96 4.01 7.87
CA LEU A 61 7.21 4.71 8.91
C LEU A 61 5.91 5.29 8.35
N LEU A 62 6.00 5.99 7.21
CA LEU A 62 4.84 6.54 6.51
C LEU A 62 3.92 5.46 5.93
N GLY A 63 4.38 4.24 5.69
CA GLY A 63 3.52 3.15 5.23
C GLY A 63 2.91 2.34 6.38
N PHE A 64 3.67 2.09 7.43
CA PHE A 64 3.29 1.19 8.52
C PHE A 64 2.31 1.83 9.49
N ILE A 65 2.52 3.10 9.84
CA ILE A 65 1.66 3.84 10.77
C ILE A 65 0.24 4.00 10.19
N PRO A 66 0.04 4.58 8.98
CA PRO A 66 -1.28 4.65 8.41
C PRO A 66 -1.77 3.27 7.94
N GLY A 67 -0.87 2.36 7.53
CA GLY A 67 -1.26 1.01 7.13
C GLY A 67 -1.94 0.24 8.26
N GLY A 68 -1.38 0.27 9.47
CA GLY A 68 -1.96 -0.41 10.64
C GLY A 68 -3.29 0.21 11.09
N ILE A 69 -3.35 1.55 11.19
CA ILE A 69 -4.56 2.26 11.60
C ILE A 69 -5.69 2.07 10.58
N LEU A 70 -5.39 2.22 9.30
CA LEU A 70 -6.36 2.10 8.23
C LEU A 70 -6.85 0.66 8.09
N PHE A 71 -5.97 -0.33 8.26
CA PHE A 71 -6.37 -1.74 8.25
C PHE A 71 -7.28 -2.09 9.42
N GLY A 72 -7.01 -1.56 10.61
CA GLY A 72 -7.91 -1.69 11.77
C GLY A 72 -9.30 -1.11 11.46
N PHE A 73 -9.35 0.12 10.94
CA PHE A 73 -10.60 0.75 10.55
C PHE A 73 -11.36 -0.02 9.46
N MET A 74 -10.66 -0.50 8.43
CA MET A 74 -11.27 -1.30 7.35
C MET A 74 -11.92 -2.57 7.91
N ILE A 75 -11.26 -3.28 8.83
CA ILE A 75 -11.82 -4.47 9.48
C ILE A 75 -13.10 -4.12 10.25
N ASP A 76 -13.07 -3.03 11.03
CA ASP A 76 -14.21 -2.58 11.83
C ASP A 76 -15.42 -2.21 10.95
N THR A 77 -15.19 -1.52 9.82
CA THR A 77 -16.26 -1.12 8.88
C THR A 77 -16.91 -2.30 8.15
N THR A 78 -16.19 -3.42 7.96
CA THR A 78 -16.72 -4.59 7.24
C THR A 78 -17.42 -5.60 8.15
N CYS A 79 -17.58 -5.27 9.43
CA CYS A 79 -18.33 -6.09 10.37
C CYS A 79 -19.83 -6.11 10.02
N GLN A 80 -20.36 -7.28 9.65
CA GLN A 80 -21.80 -7.45 9.38
C GLN A 80 -22.60 -7.72 10.65
N LYS A 81 -22.02 -8.41 11.64
CA LYS A 81 -22.69 -8.73 12.92
C LYS A 81 -21.76 -8.48 14.09
N TRP A 82 -22.14 -7.50 14.90
CA TRP A 82 -21.53 -7.24 16.21
C TRP A 82 -22.13 -8.16 17.27
N GLN A 83 -21.28 -8.76 18.10
CA GLN A 83 -21.73 -9.38 19.33
C GLN A 83 -22.12 -8.28 20.31
N HIS A 84 -23.36 -8.29 20.77
CA HIS A 84 -23.82 -7.43 21.86
C HIS A 84 -23.81 -8.22 23.16
N SER A 85 -23.34 -7.60 24.24
CA SER A 85 -23.49 -8.14 25.59
C SER A 85 -24.97 -8.14 26.02
N ASP A 86 -25.30 -8.85 27.10
CA ASP A 86 -26.65 -8.80 27.70
C ASP A 86 -27.06 -7.39 28.14
N CYS A 87 -26.11 -6.46 28.26
CA CYS A 87 -26.32 -5.04 28.56
C CYS A 87 -26.33 -4.15 27.30
N GLY A 88 -26.33 -4.74 26.10
CA GLY A 88 -26.39 -4.03 24.81
C GLY A 88 -25.07 -3.40 24.34
N THR A 89 -23.97 -3.54 25.09
CA THR A 89 -22.66 -2.97 24.69
C THR A 89 -22.04 -3.76 23.55
N ARG A 90 -21.48 -3.04 22.56
CA ARG A 90 -20.76 -3.65 21.43
C ARG A 90 -19.49 -4.33 21.93
N GLN A 91 -19.35 -5.61 21.64
CA GLN A 91 -18.17 -6.41 21.93
C GLN A 91 -17.46 -6.75 20.61
N SER A 92 -17.06 -8.01 20.41
CA SER A 92 -16.31 -8.44 19.22
C SER A 92 -17.20 -8.59 17.98
N CYS A 93 -16.60 -8.45 16.79
CA CYS A 93 -17.27 -8.79 15.54
C CYS A 93 -17.31 -10.31 15.35
N LEU A 94 -18.48 -10.87 15.01
CA LEU A 94 -18.68 -12.31 14.81
C LEU A 94 -18.49 -12.73 13.35
N VAL A 95 -18.87 -11.86 12.40
CA VAL A 95 -18.85 -12.18 10.96
C VAL A 95 -18.38 -10.97 10.16
N HIS A 96 -17.26 -11.14 9.47
CA HIS A 96 -16.71 -10.16 8.51
C HIS A 96 -17.10 -10.48 7.07
N ASP A 97 -17.42 -9.44 6.31
CA ASP A 97 -17.64 -9.54 4.86
C ASP A 97 -16.31 -9.46 4.10
N GLN A 98 -15.78 -10.63 3.75
CA GLN A 98 -14.54 -10.78 2.98
C GLN A 98 -14.55 -10.08 1.62
N TYR A 99 -15.71 -9.95 0.94
CA TYR A 99 -15.78 -9.28 -0.36
C TYR A 99 -15.64 -7.77 -0.20
N ARG A 100 -16.38 -7.19 0.75
CA ARG A 100 -16.25 -5.76 1.09
C ARG A 100 -14.84 -5.44 1.58
N LEU A 101 -14.25 -6.30 2.38
CA LEU A 101 -12.90 -6.09 2.91
C LEU A 101 -11.86 -6.06 1.78
N ALA A 102 -11.88 -7.05 0.89
CA ALA A 102 -10.94 -7.13 -0.23
C ALA A 102 -11.06 -5.92 -1.18
N TRP A 103 -12.29 -5.53 -1.54
CA TRP A 103 -12.53 -4.36 -2.40
C TRP A 103 -12.13 -3.04 -1.74
N THR A 104 -12.36 -2.90 -0.43
CA THR A 104 -11.97 -1.70 0.31
C THR A 104 -10.44 -1.58 0.39
N ILE A 105 -9.74 -2.68 0.67
CA ILE A 105 -8.27 -2.74 0.66
C ILE A 105 -7.73 -2.41 -0.74
N MET A 106 -8.33 -2.98 -1.79
CA MET A 106 -7.92 -2.70 -3.17
C MET A 106 -8.15 -1.23 -3.55
N ALA A 107 -9.31 -0.66 -3.21
CA ALA A 107 -9.62 0.75 -3.47
C ALA A 107 -8.63 1.67 -2.77
N VAL A 108 -8.34 1.41 -1.49
CA VAL A 108 -7.31 2.13 -0.72
C VAL A 108 -5.94 1.98 -1.37
N ALA A 109 -5.55 0.76 -1.78
CA ALA A 109 -4.26 0.51 -2.43
C ALA A 109 -4.13 1.30 -3.74
N VAL A 110 -5.19 1.34 -4.55
CA VAL A 110 -5.24 2.12 -5.80
C VAL A 110 -5.14 3.61 -5.51
N VAL A 111 -5.88 4.14 -4.53
CA VAL A 111 -5.81 5.56 -4.14
C VAL A 111 -4.41 5.92 -3.65
N CYS A 112 -3.83 5.13 -2.74
CA CYS A 112 -2.47 5.32 -2.28
C CYS A 112 -1.46 5.29 -3.43
N LYS A 113 -1.65 4.39 -4.40
CA LYS A 113 -0.82 4.31 -5.60
C LYS A 113 -0.94 5.54 -6.48
N LEU A 114 -2.15 6.03 -6.74
CA LEU A 114 -2.39 7.25 -7.51
C LEU A 114 -1.74 8.45 -6.82
N MET A 115 -1.91 8.59 -5.51
CA MET A 115 -1.25 9.64 -4.72
C MET A 115 0.27 9.58 -4.82
N ALA A 116 0.86 8.38 -4.74
CA ALA A 116 2.30 8.19 -4.90
C ALA A 116 2.79 8.53 -6.31
N VAL A 117 2.03 8.15 -7.34
CA VAL A 117 2.34 8.49 -8.74
C VAL A 117 2.26 10.00 -8.96
N LEU A 118 1.22 10.66 -8.44
CA LEU A 118 1.08 12.11 -8.52
C LEU A 118 2.22 12.83 -7.82
N ALA A 119 2.56 12.43 -6.59
CA ALA A 119 3.70 13.00 -5.87
C ALA A 119 5.02 12.81 -6.62
N THR A 120 5.19 11.64 -7.26
CA THR A 120 6.35 11.34 -8.09
C THR A 120 6.40 12.24 -9.33
N ILE A 121 5.27 12.41 -10.04
CA ILE A 121 5.16 13.28 -11.21
C ILE A 121 5.45 14.73 -10.82
N ILE A 122 4.87 15.22 -9.72
CA ILE A 122 5.14 16.56 -9.19
C ILE A 122 6.63 16.72 -8.86
N GLY A 123 7.24 15.70 -8.23
CA GLY A 123 8.67 15.65 -7.98
C GLY A 123 9.48 15.76 -9.27
N TYR A 124 9.14 14.98 -10.31
CA TYR A 124 9.80 15.05 -11.62
C TYR A 124 9.64 16.41 -12.30
N VAL A 125 8.48 17.05 -12.22
CA VAL A 125 8.24 18.38 -12.83
C VAL A 125 8.95 19.48 -12.06
N THR A 126 9.02 19.37 -10.72
CA THR A 126 9.68 20.37 -9.86
C THR A 126 11.19 20.18 -9.82
N TYR A 127 11.67 18.97 -10.12
CA TYR A 127 13.09 18.66 -10.20
C TYR A 127 13.73 19.45 -11.35
N ARG A 128 14.39 20.56 -10.99
CA ARG A 128 15.34 21.24 -11.86
C ARG A 128 16.61 20.38 -11.90
N PRO A 129 16.97 19.78 -13.06
CA PRO A 129 18.25 19.08 -13.16
C PRO A 129 19.37 20.09 -12.92
N ASN A 130 20.19 19.86 -11.90
CA ASN A 130 21.39 20.66 -11.66
C ASN A 130 22.40 20.40 -12.79
N ASP A 131 23.19 21.41 -13.16
CA ASP A 131 24.14 21.36 -14.29
C ASP A 131 25.19 20.23 -14.20
N LEU A 132 25.33 19.59 -13.04
CA LEU A 132 26.13 18.37 -12.84
C LEU A 132 25.59 17.15 -13.61
N ASP A 133 24.28 17.03 -13.84
CA ASP A 133 23.70 15.98 -14.70
C ASP A 133 23.92 16.27 -16.18
N ARG A 134 24.14 17.54 -16.56
CA ARG A 134 24.45 17.94 -17.94
C ARG A 134 25.89 17.55 -18.34
N GLN A 135 26.83 17.56 -17.39
CA GLN A 135 28.24 17.20 -17.62
C GLN A 135 28.49 15.68 -17.71
N ASN A 136 27.63 14.83 -17.14
CA ASN A 136 27.75 13.37 -17.24
C ASN A 136 27.12 12.77 -18.51
N ILE A 137 26.55 13.60 -19.39
CA ILE A 137 25.89 13.21 -20.65
C ILE A 137 26.64 13.75 -21.88
N SER A 138 27.65 14.62 -21.69
CA SER A 138 28.59 15.09 -22.72
C SER A 138 29.92 14.36 -22.65
#